data_AF-A0A8X7BMT0-F1
#
_entry.id   AF-A0A8X7BMT0-F1
#
_cell.length_a   1.000
_cell.length_b   1.000
_cell.length_c   1.000
_cell.angle_alpha   90.00
_cell.angle_beta   90.00
_cell.angle_gamma   90.00
#
_symmetry.space_group_name_H-M   'P 1'
#
loop_
_entity.id
_entity.type
_entity.pdbx_description
1 polymer ?
#
loop_
_entity_poly.entity_id
_entity_poly.type
_entity_poly.pdbx_seq_one_letter_code
_entity_poly.pdbx_strand_id
1 'polypeptide(L)'
;MWQKALATDTLSSYTHDYPTLPADVAAAIHPIYEELNNVKLLERCVGGFIQNNNESYNQLIWKIIPKSVPRGSKIVEVSAYIATGMFNEGTKSLLHRVFPKEYRSCNAL
;
A
#
# COMPACT_ATOMS: atom_id res chain seq x y z
N MET A 1 -5.94 -4.66 -21.08
CA MET A 1 -5.60 -3.43 -20.32
C MET A 1 -4.71 -2.56 -21.18
N TRP A 2 -5.04 -1.26 -21.28
CA TRP A 2 -4.34 -0.29 -22.13
C TRP A 2 -2.82 -0.27 -21.89
N GLN A 3 -2.38 -0.29 -20.63
CA GLN A 3 -0.96 -0.32 -20.25
C GLN A 3 -0.22 -1.56 -20.78
N LYS A 4 -0.89 -2.72 -20.84
CA LYS A 4 -0.32 -3.95 -21.41
C LYS A 4 -0.13 -3.81 -22.92
N ALA A 5 -1.12 -3.25 -23.62
CA ALA A 5 -1.06 -3.04 -25.07
C ALA A 5 0.02 -2.01 -25.46
N LEU A 6 0.20 -0.97 -24.64
CA LEU A 6 1.33 -0.03 -24.77
C LEU A 6 2.68 -0.74 -24.61
N ALA A 7 2.82 -1.60 -23.60
CA ALA A 7 4.07 -2.33 -23.36
C ALA A 7 4.41 -3.37 -24.45
N THR A 8 3.39 -3.91 -25.12
CA THR A 8 3.54 -4.94 -26.18
C THR A 8 3.43 -4.39 -27.60
N ASP A 9 3.38 -3.07 -27.77
CA ASP A 9 3.23 -2.37 -29.05
C ASP A 9 1.99 -2.81 -29.87
N THR A 10 0.91 -3.19 -29.19
CA THR A 10 -0.36 -3.65 -29.80
C THR A 10 -1.48 -2.62 -29.65
N LEU A 11 -1.13 -1.36 -29.39
CA LEU A 11 -2.04 -0.23 -29.16
C LEU A 11 -3.06 -0.02 -30.29
N SER A 12 -2.64 -0.24 -31.54
CA SER A 12 -3.49 -0.09 -32.73
C SER A 12 -4.70 -1.03 -32.74
N SER A 13 -4.60 -2.17 -32.07
CA SER A 13 -5.67 -3.16 -31.94
C SER A 13 -6.45 -3.06 -30.64
N TYR A 14 -6.01 -2.20 -29.71
CA TYR A 14 -6.61 -2.10 -28.39
C TYR A 14 -7.89 -1.27 -28.42
N THR A 15 -8.98 -1.87 -27.97
CA THR A 15 -10.27 -1.20 -27.78
C THR A 15 -10.74 -1.41 -26.35
N HIS A 16 -11.38 -0.39 -25.78
CA HIS A 16 -12.06 -0.51 -24.51
C HIS A 16 -13.39 -1.23 -24.72
N ASP A 17 -13.68 -2.21 -23.87
CA ASP A 17 -14.90 -3.02 -23.89
C ASP A 17 -16.08 -2.37 -23.14
N TYR A 18 -15.89 -1.14 -22.64
CA TYR A 18 -16.87 -0.39 -21.87
C TYR A 18 -17.23 0.96 -22.52
N PRO A 19 -18.46 1.47 -22.29
CA PRO A 19 -18.89 2.76 -22.83
C PRO A 19 -18.09 3.91 -22.22
N THR A 20 -17.93 4.98 -22.99
CA THR A 20 -17.33 6.23 -22.50
C THR A 20 -18.23 6.88 -21.44
N LEU A 21 -17.61 7.66 -20.55
CA LEU A 21 -18.37 8.46 -19.60
C LEU A 21 -19.26 9.48 -20.34
N PRO A 22 -20.46 9.76 -19.82
CA PRO A 22 -21.28 10.87 -20.28
C PRO A 22 -20.49 12.19 -20.28
N ALA A 23 -20.75 13.06 -21.26
CA ALA A 23 -19.95 14.26 -21.48
C ALA A 23 -20.00 15.25 -20.30
N ASP A 24 -21.16 15.37 -19.65
CA ASP A 24 -21.37 16.16 -18.44
C ASP A 24 -20.57 15.63 -17.25
N VAL A 25 -20.56 14.30 -17.05
CA VAL A 25 -19.77 13.65 -16.00
C VAL A 25 -18.27 13.81 -16.27
N ALA A 26 -17.84 13.62 -17.52
CA ALA A 26 -16.45 13.82 -17.91
C ALA A 26 -16.00 15.27 -17.67
N ALA A 27 -16.83 16.25 -18.05
CA ALA A 27 -16.56 17.66 -17.83
C ALA A 27 -16.47 18.02 -16.33
N ALA A 28 -17.29 17.38 -15.48
CA ALA A 28 -17.24 17.58 -14.04
C ALA A 28 -15.99 16.96 -13.38
N ILE A 29 -15.55 15.79 -13.84
CA ILE A 29 -14.41 15.06 -13.27
C ILE A 29 -13.07 15.62 -13.76
N HIS A 30 -12.99 16.08 -15.00
CA HIS A 30 -11.74 16.55 -15.61
C HIS A 30 -10.96 17.57 -14.76
N PRO A 31 -11.56 18.66 -14.21
CA PRO A 31 -10.81 19.59 -13.37
C PRO A 31 -10.26 18.95 -12.09
N ILE A 32 -10.99 18.01 -11.49
CA ILE A 32 -10.54 17.26 -10.30
C ILE A 32 -9.35 16.37 -10.66
N TYR A 33 -9.41 15.71 -11.82
CA TYR A 33 -8.31 14.90 -12.33
C TYR A 33 -7.04 15.73 -12.53
N GLU A 34 -7.16 16.90 -13.18
CA GLU A 34 -6.02 17.81 -13.39
C GLU A 34 -5.43 18.32 -12.07
N GLU A 35 -6.28 18.67 -11.10
CA GLU A 35 -5.82 19.09 -9.78
C GLU A 35 -5.07 17.96 -9.06
N LEU A 36 -5.60 16.72 -9.09
CA LEU A 36 -4.97 15.55 -8.48
C LEU A 36 -3.68 15.12 -9.21
N ASN A 37 -3.54 15.46 -10.49
CA ASN A 37 -2.35 15.21 -11.29
C ASN A 37 -1.24 16.26 -11.06
N ASN A 38 -1.44 17.20 -10.14
CA ASN A 38 -0.42 18.17 -9.76
C ASN A 38 0.83 17.47 -9.22
N VAL A 39 1.97 17.69 -9.86
CA VAL A 39 3.27 17.07 -9.52
C VAL A 39 3.61 17.22 -8.04
N LYS A 40 3.32 18.37 -7.42
CA LYS A 40 3.59 18.59 -5.99
C LYS A 40 2.73 17.71 -5.08
N LEU A 41 1.51 17.38 -5.49
CA LEU A 41 0.67 16.41 -4.78
C LEU A 41 1.21 15.00 -4.98
N LEU A 42 1.59 14.65 -6.21
CA LEU A 42 2.14 13.34 -6.54
C LEU A 42 3.48 13.06 -5.85
N GLU A 43 4.36 14.05 -5.72
CA GLU A 43 5.64 13.92 -5.00
C GLU A 43 5.44 13.53 -3.53
N ARG A 44 4.37 14.00 -2.88
CA ARG A 44 4.01 13.58 -1.52
C ARG A 44 3.57 12.12 -1.46
N CYS A 45 3.08 11.58 -2.58
CA CYS A 45 2.63 10.19 -2.71
C CYS A 45 3.79 9.20 -2.88
N VAL A 46 4.90 9.63 -3.51
CA VAL A 46 6.05 8.75 -3.83
C VAL A 46 6.66 8.12 -2.58
N GLY A 47 6.63 8.81 -1.44
CA GLY A 47 7.15 8.30 -0.17
C GLY A 47 6.17 7.44 0.64
N GLY A 48 4.94 7.21 0.17
CA GLY A 48 3.93 6.43 0.90
C GLY A 48 3.36 7.13 2.15
N PHE A 49 3.66 8.41 2.38
CA PHE A 49 3.25 9.20 3.55
C PHE A 49 1.77 9.60 3.59
N ILE A 50 0.98 9.12 2.63
CA ILE A 50 -0.44 9.47 2.40
C ILE A 50 -1.42 8.48 3.02
N GLN A 51 -0.95 7.34 3.53
CA GLN A 51 -1.79 6.54 4.41
C GLN A 51 -1.81 7.21 5.77
N ASN A 52 -2.99 7.37 6.36
CA ASN A 52 -3.13 7.74 7.77
C ASN A 52 -2.29 6.75 8.59
N ASN A 53 -1.08 7.13 8.97
CA ASN A 53 -0.10 6.21 9.57
C ASN A 53 -0.67 5.55 10.83
N ASN A 54 -1.48 6.29 11.59
CA ASN A 54 -2.14 5.78 12.78
C ASN A 54 -3.16 4.70 12.44
N GLU A 55 -3.93 4.88 11.36
CA GLU A 55 -4.90 3.87 10.93
C GLU A 55 -4.22 2.64 10.34
N SER A 56 -3.23 2.81 9.46
CA SER A 56 -2.47 1.70 8.89
C SER A 56 -1.76 0.87 9.97
N TYR A 57 -1.11 1.53 10.93
CA TYR A 57 -0.49 0.89 12.09
C TYR A 57 -1.51 0.16 12.97
N ASN A 58 -2.61 0.83 13.35
CA ASN A 58 -3.65 0.21 14.18
C ASN A 58 -4.31 -0.98 13.47
N GLN A 59 -4.56 -0.90 12.17
CA GLN A 59 -5.06 -2.02 11.37
C GLN A 59 -4.13 -3.23 11.45
N LEU A 60 -2.82 -3.01 11.47
CA LEU A 60 -1.81 -4.05 11.62
C LEU A 60 -1.88 -4.74 12.99
N ILE A 61 -2.05 -3.97 14.08
CA ILE A 61 -2.31 -4.51 15.41
C ILE A 61 -3.57 -5.39 15.39
N TRP A 62 -4.67 -4.88 14.84
CA TRP A 62 -5.95 -5.60 14.84
C TRP A 62 -5.98 -6.82 13.91
N LYS A 63 -5.12 -6.86 12.90
CA LYS A 63 -4.87 -8.07 12.10
C LYS A 63 -4.19 -9.18 12.91
N ILE A 64 -3.26 -8.81 13.80
CA ILE A 64 -2.56 -9.76 14.68
C ILE A 64 -3.51 -10.21 15.81
N ILE A 65 -4.23 -9.26 16.41
CA ILE A 65 -5.19 -9.49 17.49
C ILE A 65 -6.56 -8.89 17.15
N PRO A 66 -7.52 -9.70 16.66
CA PRO A 66 -8.84 -9.20 16.33
C PRO A 66 -9.51 -8.49 17.51
N LYS A 67 -10.07 -7.28 17.28
CA LYS A 67 -10.80 -6.50 18.30
C LYS A 67 -11.98 -7.25 18.92
N SER A 68 -12.56 -8.19 18.17
CA SER A 68 -13.70 -9.00 18.61
C SER A 68 -13.35 -9.99 19.72
N VAL A 69 -12.06 -10.25 19.96
CA VAL A 69 -11.61 -11.25 20.94
C VAL A 69 -10.94 -10.52 22.11
N PRO A 70 -11.47 -10.64 23.34
CA PRO A 70 -10.81 -10.08 24.50
C PRO A 70 -9.46 -10.77 24.71
N ARG A 71 -8.41 -9.95 24.90
CA ARG A 71 -7.03 -10.39 25.14
C ARG A 71 -6.48 -9.67 26.37
N GLY A 72 -5.56 -10.32 27.08
CA GLY A 72 -4.82 -9.66 28.17
C GLY A 72 -3.94 -8.54 27.63
N SER A 73 -3.72 -7.50 28.44
CA SER A 73 -2.90 -6.32 28.09
C SER A 73 -1.51 -6.69 27.56
N LYS A 74 -0.88 -7.72 28.12
CA LYS A 74 0.43 -8.21 27.70
C LYS A 74 0.47 -8.75 26.27
N ILE A 75 -0.63 -9.35 25.80
CA ILE A 75 -0.74 -9.85 24.42
C ILE A 75 -0.88 -8.67 23.45
N VAL A 76 -1.65 -7.65 23.84
CA VAL A 76 -1.82 -6.41 23.08
C VAL A 76 -0.48 -5.69 22.93
N GLU A 77 0.28 -5.59 24.02
CA GLU A 77 1.62 -5.00 24.05
C GLU A 77 2.60 -5.71 23.10
N VAL A 78 2.69 -7.04 23.16
CA VAL A 78 3.54 -7.82 22.25
C VAL A 78 3.12 -7.66 20.79
N SER A 79 1.82 -7.61 20.53
CA SER A 79 1.27 -7.40 19.18
C SER A 79 1.62 -6.01 18.64
N ALA A 80 1.61 -4.99 19.50
CA ALA A 80 2.04 -3.64 19.13
C ALA A 80 3.53 -3.60 18.75
N TYR A 81 4.41 -4.29 19.49
CA TYR A 81 5.83 -4.40 19.13
C TYR A 81 6.05 -5.10 17.79
N ILE A 82 5.32 -6.20 17.54
CA ILE A 82 5.37 -6.90 16.25
C ILE A 82 4.88 -6.00 15.11
N ALA A 83 3.73 -5.34 15.31
CA ALA A 83 3.15 -4.42 14.35
C ALA A 83 4.12 -3.28 14.00
N THR A 84 4.86 -2.74 14.97
CA THR A 84 5.86 -1.69 14.73
C THR A 84 6.97 -2.16 13.79
N GLY A 85 7.51 -3.35 14.02
CA GLY A 85 8.53 -3.91 13.12
C GLY A 85 7.99 -4.12 11.70
N MET A 86 6.78 -4.70 11.60
CA MET A 86 6.14 -4.95 10.31
C MET A 86 5.76 -3.66 9.57
N PHE A 87 5.34 -2.62 10.29
CA PHE A 87 4.97 -1.33 9.72
C PHE A 87 6.17 -0.59 9.14
N ASN A 88 7.31 -0.61 9.85
CA ASN A 88 8.49 0.14 9.44
C ASN A 88 9.36 -0.60 8.41
N GLU A 89 9.50 -1.92 8.53
CA GLU A 89 10.47 -2.71 7.76
C GLU A 89 9.82 -3.88 6.99
N GLY A 90 8.50 -4.00 7.05
CA GLY A 90 7.78 -5.14 6.50
C GLY A 90 8.11 -6.45 7.24
N THR A 91 7.81 -7.58 6.60
CA THR A 91 8.04 -8.93 7.14
C THR A 91 9.51 -9.23 7.42
N LYS A 92 10.44 -8.45 6.86
CA LYS A 92 11.89 -8.59 7.11
C LYS A 92 12.25 -8.40 8.60
N SER A 93 11.55 -7.50 9.29
CA SER A 93 11.72 -7.29 10.74
C SER A 93 11.51 -8.58 11.55
N LEU A 94 10.52 -9.40 11.15
CA LEU A 94 10.23 -10.67 11.78
C LEU A 94 11.32 -11.70 11.51
N LEU A 95 11.78 -11.79 10.26
CA LEU A 95 12.86 -12.71 9.88
C LEU A 95 14.15 -12.38 10.66
N HIS A 96 14.50 -11.10 10.80
CA HIS A 96 15.66 -10.70 11.58
C HIS A 96 15.51 -11.06 13.08
N ARG A 97 14.29 -11.01 13.63
CA ARG A 97 14.04 -11.33 15.05
C ARG A 97 14.02 -12.84 15.32
N VAL A 98 13.47 -13.63 14.39
CA VAL A 98 13.22 -15.08 14.56
C VAL A 98 14.39 -15.91 14.04
N PHE A 99 15.04 -15.51 12.94
CA PHE A 99 16.16 -16.22 12.30
C PHE A 99 17.36 -15.28 12.09
N PRO A 100 17.93 -14.71 13.17
CA PRO A 100 18.95 -13.68 13.08
C PRO A 100 20.24 -14.13 12.39
N LYS A 101 20.60 -15.43 12.48
CA LYS A 101 21.85 -15.95 11.91
C LYS A 101 21.72 -16.23 10.42
N GLU A 102 20.62 -16.83 10.02
CA GLU A 102 20.31 -17.22 8.64
C GLU A 102 20.05 -15.96 7.79
N TYR A 103 19.27 -14.99 8.31
CA TYR A 103 19.02 -13.73 7.61
C TYR A 103 20.29 -12.91 7.38
N ARG A 104 21.22 -12.89 8.35
CA ARG A 104 22.50 -12.19 8.22
C ARG A 104 23.40 -12.85 7.17
N SER A 105 23.37 -14.18 7.07
CA SER A 105 24.14 -14.91 6.05
C SER A 105 23.63 -14.65 4.62
N CYS A 106 22.33 -14.46 4.42
CA CYS A 106 21.74 -14.21 3.10
C CYS A 106 21.90 -12.76 2.60
N ASN A 107 22.05 -11.77 3.50
CA ASN A 107 22.21 -10.36 3.16
C ASN A 107 23.67 -9.85 3.25
N ALA A 108 24.65 -10.75 3.38
CA ALA A 108 26.08 -10.42 3.44
C ALA A 108 26.78 -10.40 2.06
N LEU A 109 26.02 -10.27 0.97
CA LEU A 109 26.49 -10.07 -0.41
C LEU A 109 25.97 -8.72 -0.92
#